data_AF-A0A1G3A7L6-F1
#
_entry.id   AF-A0A1G3A7L6-F1
#
_cell.length_a   1.000
_cell.length_b   1.000
_cell.length_c   1.000
_cell.angle_alpha   90.00
_cell.angle_beta   90.00
_cell.angle_gamma   90.00
#
_symmetry.space_group_name_H-M   'P 1'
#
loop_
_entity.id
_entity.type
_entity.pdbx_description
1 polymer ?
#
loop_
_entity_poly.entity_id
_entity_poly.type
_entity_poly.pdbx_seq_one_letter_code
_entity_poly.pdbx_strand_id
1 'polypeptide(L)'
;MNKIPKIDSIEELARFWDTHDIVDFEEDLEEVEEPIFERNTESVMRIRLPAEQAEALKRLAMSRGVDEADIVEEWVREKLRAS
;
A
#
# COMPACT_ATOMS: atom_id res chain seq x y z
N MET A 1 15.99 -32.00 12.85
CA MET A 1 15.61 -30.93 11.90
C MET A 1 14.11 -31.00 11.73
N ASN A 2 13.41 -29.92 12.04
CA ASN A 2 11.95 -29.85 12.01
C ASN A 2 11.48 -29.45 10.62
N LYS A 3 10.25 -29.83 10.26
CA LYS A 3 9.60 -29.46 9.01
C LYS A 3 8.33 -28.70 9.29
N ILE A 4 8.03 -27.71 8.47
CA ILE A 4 6.81 -26.93 8.62
C ILE A 4 5.63 -27.84 8.22
N PRO A 5 4.66 -28.08 9.12
CA PRO A 5 3.53 -28.94 8.81
C PRO A 5 2.60 -28.28 7.76
N LYS A 6 1.87 -29.11 7.01
CA LYS A 6 0.80 -28.60 6.14
C LYS A 6 -0.37 -28.15 6.99
N ILE A 7 -0.62 -26.84 7.04
CA ILE A 7 -1.73 -26.21 7.77
C ILE A 7 -2.62 -25.50 6.74
N ASP A 8 -3.92 -25.80 6.75
CA ASP A 8 -4.92 -25.27 5.80
C ASP A 8 -5.88 -24.26 6.46
N SER A 9 -5.47 -23.70 7.60
CA SER A 9 -6.23 -22.72 8.37
C SER A 9 -5.32 -21.61 8.90
N ILE A 10 -5.75 -20.36 8.71
CA ILE A 10 -5.02 -19.18 9.20
C ILE A 10 -4.92 -19.20 10.74
N GLU A 11 -5.98 -19.61 11.44
CA GLU A 11 -5.99 -19.65 12.90
C GLU A 11 -5.03 -20.71 13.46
N GLU A 12 -4.97 -21.87 12.82
CA GLU A 12 -4.05 -22.93 13.21
C GLU A 12 -2.60 -22.55 12.92
N LEU A 13 -2.35 -21.83 11.82
CA LEU A 13 -1.02 -21.33 11.48
C LEU A 13 -0.55 -20.28 12.48
N ALA A 14 -1.43 -19.38 12.92
CA ALA A 14 -1.12 -18.41 13.96
C ALA A 14 -0.75 -19.10 15.28
N ARG A 15 -1.59 -20.06 15.73
CA ARG A 15 -1.33 -20.83 16.95
C ARG A 15 -0.04 -21.62 16.89
N PHE A 16 0.32 -22.13 15.71
CA PHE A 16 1.59 -22.81 15.51
C PHE A 16 2.78 -21.88 15.77
N TRP A 17 2.77 -20.67 15.21
CA TRP A 17 3.83 -19.69 15.39
C TRP A 17 3.85 -19.02 16.77
N ASP A 18 2.74 -19.04 17.51
CA ASP A 18 2.71 -18.58 18.91
C ASP A 18 3.59 -19.44 19.84
N THR A 19 3.85 -20.71 19.47
CA THR A 19 4.58 -21.66 20.32
C THR A 19 5.88 -22.19 19.72
N HIS A 20 6.23 -21.80 18.50
CA HIS A 20 7.42 -22.30 17.79
C HIS A 20 8.29 -21.14 17.32
N ASP A 21 9.61 -21.29 17.47
CA ASP A 21 10.56 -20.31 16.97
C ASP A 21 10.80 -20.55 15.46
N ILE A 22 10.96 -19.46 14.71
CA ILE A 22 11.26 -19.51 13.27
C ILE A 22 12.63 -20.13 12.99
N VAL A 23 13.59 -19.96 13.90
CA VAL A 23 14.96 -20.50 13.79
C VAL A 23 14.96 -22.03 13.74
N ASP A 24 13.95 -22.69 14.32
CA ASP A 24 13.85 -24.15 14.31
C ASP A 24 13.54 -24.73 12.91
N PHE A 25 13.21 -23.88 11.93
CA PHE A 25 12.77 -24.26 10.58
C PHE A 25 13.61 -23.62 9.47
N GLU A 26 14.81 -23.12 9.75
CA GLU A 26 15.69 -22.47 8.75
C GLU A 26 15.88 -23.27 7.47
N GLU A 27 15.97 -24.60 7.53
CA GLU A 27 16.12 -25.46 6.34
C GLU A 27 14.89 -25.54 5.44
N ASP A 28 13.73 -25.09 5.92
CA ASP A 28 12.45 -25.10 5.20
C ASP A 28 12.03 -23.67 4.79
N LEU A 29 12.86 -22.67 5.08
CA LEU A 29 12.61 -21.26 4.81
C LEU A 29 13.63 -20.72 3.79
N GLU A 30 13.18 -19.82 2.94
CA GLU A 30 14.03 -19.08 2.02
C GLU A 30 14.05 -17.61 2.45
N GLU A 31 15.24 -17.01 2.49
CA GLU A 31 15.38 -15.58 2.78
C GLU A 31 14.79 -14.77 1.63
N VAL A 32 13.95 -13.79 1.98
CA VAL A 32 13.36 -12.89 1.00
C VAL A 32 14.24 -11.64 0.92
N GLU A 33 14.96 -11.50 -0.19
CA GLU A 33 15.88 -10.37 -0.43
C GLU A 33 15.15 -9.06 -0.74
N GLU A 34 13.94 -9.14 -1.32
CA GLU A 34 13.15 -7.98 -1.71
C GLU A 34 11.94 -7.76 -0.79
N PRO A 35 11.60 -6.51 -0.43
CA PRO A 35 10.44 -6.23 0.41
C PRO A 35 9.13 -6.59 -0.29
N ILE A 36 8.44 -7.64 0.17
CA ILE A 36 7.14 -8.08 -0.36
C ILE A 36 5.98 -7.18 0.11
N PHE A 37 6.19 -6.46 1.22
CA PHE A 37 5.22 -5.51 1.78
C PHE A 37 5.65 -4.07 1.47
N GLU A 38 5.35 -3.61 0.26
CA GLU A 38 5.54 -2.21 -0.11
C GLU A 38 4.46 -1.34 0.57
N ARG A 39 4.84 -0.59 1.61
CA ARG A 39 3.99 0.48 2.14
C ARG A 39 3.89 1.58 1.08
N ASN A 40 2.79 1.60 0.32
CA ASN A 40 2.43 2.61 -0.69
C ASN A 40 3.61 3.07 -1.58
N THR A 41 3.72 2.49 -2.77
CA THR A 41 4.63 2.91 -3.85
C THR A 41 4.35 4.32 -4.40
N GLU A 42 3.36 5.02 -3.87
CA GLU A 42 2.95 6.33 -4.35
C GLU A 42 3.86 7.44 -3.78
N SER A 43 4.42 8.25 -4.67
CA SER A 43 5.20 9.43 -4.30
C SER A 43 4.26 10.60 -3.97
N VAL A 44 4.42 11.19 -2.78
CA VAL A 44 3.59 12.33 -2.34
C VAL A 44 4.23 13.66 -2.72
N MET A 45 3.53 14.46 -3.52
CA MET A 45 3.90 15.83 -3.85
C MET A 45 3.03 16.84 -3.08
N ARG A 46 3.66 17.78 -2.36
CA ARG A 46 2.95 18.89 -1.70
C ARG A 46 2.98 20.13 -2.58
N ILE A 47 1.82 20.68 -2.90
CA ILE A 47 1.66 21.86 -3.75
C ILE A 47 1.04 22.98 -2.93
N ARG A 48 1.52 24.22 -3.10
CA ARG A 48 0.89 25.42 -2.52
C ARG A 48 -0.04 26.05 -3.53
N LEU A 49 -1.31 26.17 -3.19
CA LEU A 49 -2.31 26.84 -4.00
C LEU A 49 -2.72 28.17 -3.34
N PRO A 50 -2.99 29.23 -4.12
CA PRO A 50 -3.73 30.39 -3.64
C PRO A 50 -5.08 29.95 -3.03
N ALA A 51 -5.53 30.65 -1.99
CA ALA A 51 -6.74 30.27 -1.24
C ALA A 51 -7.98 30.15 -2.14
N GLU A 52 -8.12 31.04 -3.14
CA GLU A 52 -9.22 30.99 -4.10
C GLU A 52 -9.22 29.72 -4.97
N GLN A 53 -8.03 29.22 -5.32
CA GLN A 53 -7.86 28.02 -6.16
C GLN A 53 -8.10 26.75 -5.33
N ALA A 54 -7.62 26.71 -4.08
CA ALA A 54 -7.91 25.63 -3.16
C ALA A 54 -9.41 25.50 -2.90
N GLU A 55 -10.11 26.62 -2.65
CA GLU A 55 -11.56 26.61 -2.46
C GLU A 55 -12.33 26.22 -3.72
N ALA A 56 -11.84 26.58 -4.91
CA ALA A 56 -12.44 26.15 -6.17
C ALA A 56 -12.26 24.63 -6.38
N LEU A 57 -11.07 24.09 -6.12
CA LEU A 57 -10.78 22.65 -6.20
C LEU A 57 -11.67 21.86 -5.23
N LYS A 58 -11.78 22.33 -3.99
CA LYS A 58 -12.64 21.73 -2.97
C LYS A 58 -14.11 21.65 -3.41
N ARG A 59 -14.66 22.75 -3.96
CA ARG A 59 -16.04 22.75 -4.48
C ARG A 59 -16.22 21.78 -5.65
N LEU A 60 -15.21 21.64 -6.50
CA LEU A 60 -15.23 20.69 -7.62
C LEU A 60 -15.18 19.24 -7.13
N ALA A 61 -14.33 18.93 -6.15
CA ALA A 61 -14.25 17.64 -5.49
C ALA A 61 -15.60 17.25 -4.86
N MET A 62 -16.18 18.17 -4.09
CA MET A 62 -17.50 17.99 -3.47
C MET A 62 -18.62 17.74 -4.48
N SER A 63 -18.64 18.45 -5.61
CA SER A 63 -19.70 18.26 -6.62
C SER A 63 -19.58 16.94 -7.38
N ARG A 64 -18.37 16.35 -7.42
CA ARG A 64 -18.08 15.05 -8.02
C ARG A 64 -18.12 13.89 -7.02
N GLY A 65 -18.12 14.18 -5.72
CA GLY A 65 -18.10 13.16 -4.66
C GLY A 65 -16.76 12.41 -4.56
N VAL A 66 -15.66 13.09 -4.89
CA VAL A 66 -14.28 12.55 -4.87
C VAL A 66 -13.38 13.44 -4.02
N ASP A 67 -12.15 12.99 -3.75
CA ASP A 67 -11.17 13.82 -3.03
C ASP A 67 -10.47 14.81 -3.96
N GLU A 68 -9.96 15.91 -3.39
CA GLU A 68 -9.19 16.93 -4.13
C GLU A 68 -7.96 16.32 -4.83
N ALA A 69 -7.33 15.32 -4.19
CA ALA A 69 -6.17 14.63 -4.73
C ALA A 69 -6.50 13.83 -6.00
N ASP A 70 -7.68 13.21 -6.07
CA ASP A 70 -8.11 12.41 -7.23
C ASP A 70 -8.24 13.28 -8.48
N ILE A 71 -8.78 14.50 -8.32
CA ILE A 71 -8.91 15.47 -9.41
C ILE A 71 -7.53 15.90 -9.92
N VAL A 72 -6.60 16.19 -9.00
CA VAL A 72 -5.24 16.62 -9.37
C VAL A 72 -4.48 15.48 -10.05
N GLU A 73 -4.65 14.26 -9.55
CA GLU A 73 -4.08 13.04 -10.15
C GLU A 73 -4.59 12.84 -11.58
N GLU A 74 -5.90 12.95 -11.78
CA GLU A 74 -6.54 12.87 -13.10
C GLU A 74 -5.94 13.90 -14.07
N TRP A 75 -5.86 15.17 -13.67
CA TRP A 75 -5.29 16.23 -14.51
C TRP A 75 -3.81 16.01 -14.84
N VAL A 76 -3.01 15.57 -13.87
CA VAL A 76 -1.59 15.26 -14.11
C VAL A 76 -1.48 14.13 -15.13
N ARG A 77 -2.25 13.05 -14.96
CA ARG A 77 -2.29 11.90 -15.87
C ARG A 77 -2.71 12.30 -17.28
N GLU A 78 -3.73 13.13 -17.42
CA GLU A 78 -4.19 13.67 -18.71
C GLU A 78 -3.08 14.47 -19.42
N LYS A 79 -2.39 15.35 -18.69
CA LYS A 79 -1.32 16.19 -19.27
C LYS A 79 -0.09 15.40 -19.67
N LEU A 80 0.28 14.37 -18.90
CA LEU A 80 1.39 13.49 -19.23
C LEU A 80 1.09 12.61 -20.45
N ARG A 81 -0.17 12.21 -20.67
CA ARG A 81 -0.58 11.46 -21.88
C ARG A 81 -0.63 12.31 -23.15
N ALA A 82 -0.83 13.61 -23.00
CA ALA A 82 -0.92 14.56 -24.12
C ALA A 82 0.45 15.17 -24.49
N SER A 83 1.52 14.81 -23.78
CA SER A 83 2.92 15.21 -24.05
C SER A 83 3.67 14.09 -24.78
#